data_AF-A0A1G1FZI6-F1
#
_entry.id   AF-A0A1G1FZI6-F1
#
_cell.length_a   1.000
_cell.length_b   1.000
_cell.length_c   1.000
_cell.angle_alpha   90.00
_cell.angle_beta   90.00
_cell.angle_gamma   90.00
#
_symmetry.space_group_name_H-M   'P 1'
#
loop_
_entity.id
_entity.type
_entity.pdbx_description
1 polymer ?
#
loop_
_entity_poly.entity_id
_entity_poly.type
_entity_poly.pdbx_seq_one_letter_code
_entity_poly.pdbx_strand_id
1 'polypeptide(L)'
;MITLGIHDGHTATACIMRDGKILACISEERLNRVKEFGGFPEKSILECLKIADIQPSEVQGVGVVGLLKPTFPQTYHKPPFYKKLFSAATRVLPETFFQSNVWVKPARMLLGLFRNKAEIISRLKKMGINPEPTFYEHHFLHAAKAHFCCWFGTENNLIITCDGSGDAVCATVNIGKGKEIERIVEISNYNSIGEFYTQITQYLGMKPMSHEYKVMGLAPYAKEEHSNKTLQLFERFFKVNNKSPLMFKNTSGYWKWRFIEAFRTVLMGHRFDNIARAAQTLIERIVTIWIRNCIANTGIHNLVLSGGVFMNVKANDLILNLPEVKNLFIFPSCGDESLAISAAIVKSLESGQDRIEPLGPLYFGQDFSDDEIKKALKNIEKEFKVERIEDIDELVGKQLAHGKVIARFTGRMEWGARALGNRSILADAGNRDIVIKINEAIKNRDFWMPFAPSILEERADDYIINPKGFYAPYMIMAFPTKEKARKELIAALHPYDFTARPQVVRESWNPSYYKVLKTFERETGVGGVLNTSF
;
A
#
# COMPACT_ATOMS: atom_id res chain seq x y z
N MET A 1 12.06 18.29 -17.57
CA MET A 1 10.62 18.17 -17.77
C MET A 1 9.85 18.13 -16.45
N ILE A 2 8.80 18.93 -16.29
CA ILE A 2 7.90 18.93 -15.12
C ILE A 2 6.58 18.23 -15.45
N THR A 3 6.23 17.18 -14.69
CA THR A 3 4.95 16.46 -14.85
C THR A 3 4.16 16.37 -13.56
N LEU A 4 2.84 16.43 -13.70
CA LEU A 4 1.86 16.26 -12.62
C LEU A 4 1.08 14.97 -12.84
N GLY A 5 1.04 14.13 -11.82
CA GLY A 5 0.21 12.93 -11.79
C GLY A 5 -0.94 13.07 -10.81
N ILE A 6 -2.14 12.67 -11.22
CA ILE A 6 -3.39 12.87 -10.47
C ILE A 6 -4.15 11.55 -10.35
N HIS A 7 -4.42 11.15 -9.12
CA HIS A 7 -5.39 10.11 -8.78
C HIS A 7 -6.62 10.77 -8.13
N ASP A 8 -7.78 10.66 -8.78
CA ASP A 8 -9.05 11.24 -8.31
C ASP A 8 -10.01 10.18 -7.72
N GLY A 9 -9.53 8.96 -7.47
CA GLY A 9 -10.31 7.88 -6.86
C GLY A 9 -10.25 7.86 -5.33
N HIS A 10 -10.42 6.68 -4.74
CA HIS A 10 -10.29 6.52 -3.28
C HIS A 10 -8.86 6.87 -2.83
N THR A 11 -8.73 7.61 -1.73
CA THR A 11 -7.44 8.16 -1.28
C THR A 11 -6.79 9.02 -2.37
N ALA A 12 -7.56 10.00 -2.86
CA ALA A 12 -7.13 10.91 -3.91
C ALA A 12 -5.76 11.54 -3.59
N THR A 13 -4.89 11.59 -4.59
CA THR A 13 -3.47 11.89 -4.41
C THR A 13 -2.93 12.65 -5.62
N ALA A 14 -1.98 13.56 -5.39
CA ALA A 14 -1.23 14.22 -6.43
C ALA A 14 0.27 13.99 -6.25
N CYS A 15 0.99 13.87 -7.37
CA CYS A 15 2.45 13.73 -7.40
C CYS A 15 3.03 14.71 -8.42
N ILE A 16 4.09 15.42 -8.06
CA ILE A 16 4.84 16.27 -9.00
C ILE A 16 6.28 15.79 -9.14
N MET A 17 6.74 15.77 -10.38
CA MET A 17 8.05 15.31 -10.78
C MET A 17 8.78 16.35 -11.62
N ARG A 18 10.11 16.34 -11.55
CA ARG A 18 11.00 17.09 -12.43
C ARG A 18 12.16 16.19 -12.85
N ASP A 19 12.42 16.11 -14.16
CA ASP A 19 13.58 15.41 -14.74
C ASP A 19 13.71 13.95 -14.29
N GLY A 20 12.58 13.23 -14.20
CA GLY A 20 12.56 11.83 -13.78
C GLY A 20 12.66 11.60 -12.27
N LYS A 21 12.70 12.66 -11.46
CA LYS A 21 12.73 12.62 -9.99
C LYS A 21 11.40 13.05 -9.39
N ILE A 22 10.95 12.33 -8.35
CA ILE A 22 9.77 12.70 -7.54
C ILE A 22 10.17 13.82 -6.60
N LEU A 23 9.47 14.96 -6.70
CA LEU A 23 9.73 16.11 -5.83
C LEU A 23 8.77 16.16 -4.64
N ALA A 24 7.48 15.93 -4.89
CA ALA A 24 6.46 15.86 -3.86
C ALA A 24 5.32 14.91 -4.25
N CYS A 25 4.70 14.30 -3.24
CA CYS A 25 3.56 13.43 -3.39
C CYS A 25 2.77 13.46 -2.08
N ILE A 26 1.49 13.79 -2.15
CA ILE A 26 0.64 13.92 -0.98
C ILE A 26 -0.79 13.48 -1.28
N SER A 27 -1.39 12.77 -0.32
CA SER A 27 -2.80 12.35 -0.39
C SER A 27 -3.69 13.40 0.26
N GLU A 28 -4.84 13.64 -0.36
CA GLU A 28 -5.78 14.72 -0.01
C GLU A 28 -6.27 14.59 1.44
N GLU A 29 -6.43 13.36 1.92
CA GLU A 29 -6.83 13.04 3.30
C GLU A 29 -5.92 13.67 4.36
N ARG A 30 -4.63 13.88 4.04
CA ARG A 30 -3.66 14.47 4.97
C ARG A 30 -3.94 15.95 5.19
N LEU A 31 -4.46 16.62 4.17
CA LEU A 31 -4.70 18.07 4.12
C LEU A 31 -6.12 18.45 4.50
N ASN A 32 -7.12 17.67 4.08
CA ASN A 32 -8.52 17.94 4.42
C ASN A 32 -9.00 17.20 5.69
N ARG A 33 -8.19 16.29 6.23
CA ARG A 33 -8.48 15.48 7.43
C ARG A 33 -9.67 14.53 7.28
N VAL A 34 -10.11 14.28 6.05
CA VAL A 34 -11.14 13.31 5.69
C VAL A 34 -10.45 12.05 5.20
N LYS A 35 -10.38 11.04 6.06
CA LYS A 35 -9.73 9.76 5.74
C LYS A 35 -10.32 9.12 4.48
N GLU A 36 -9.44 8.62 3.62
CA GLU A 36 -9.75 7.99 2.34
C GLU A 36 -10.58 8.90 1.42
N PHE A 37 -10.34 10.22 1.47
CA PHE A 37 -11.06 11.18 0.62
C PHE A 37 -11.02 10.73 -0.85
N GLY A 38 -12.20 10.74 -1.48
CA GLY A 38 -12.36 10.41 -2.89
C GLY A 38 -12.86 11.61 -3.68
N GLY A 39 -12.22 11.90 -4.81
CA GLY A 39 -12.54 13.05 -5.66
C GLY A 39 -11.29 13.75 -6.17
N PHE A 40 -11.48 14.92 -6.80
CA PHE A 40 -10.36 15.69 -7.35
C PHE A 40 -9.44 16.23 -6.23
N PRO A 41 -8.12 15.94 -6.25
CA PRO A 41 -7.21 16.23 -5.14
C PRO A 41 -6.64 17.67 -5.23
N GLU A 42 -7.51 18.67 -5.13
CA GLU A 42 -7.15 20.08 -5.33
C GLU A 42 -6.10 20.57 -4.33
N LYS A 43 -6.26 20.28 -3.03
CA LYS A 43 -5.27 20.71 -2.02
C LYS A 43 -3.94 20.00 -2.22
N SER A 44 -3.97 18.74 -2.62
CA SER A 44 -2.75 17.96 -2.86
C SER A 44 -1.96 18.49 -4.05
N ILE A 45 -2.64 18.89 -5.14
CA ILE A 45 -1.98 19.48 -6.31
C ILE A 45 -1.29 20.79 -5.89
N LEU A 46 -2.01 21.68 -5.19
CA LEU A 46 -1.46 22.96 -4.72
C LEU A 46 -0.28 22.76 -3.76
N GLU A 47 -0.40 21.82 -2.82
CA GLU A 47 0.66 21.54 -1.86
C GLU A 47 1.89 20.90 -2.54
N CYS A 48 1.70 20.01 -3.51
CA CYS A 48 2.81 19.46 -4.30
C CYS A 48 3.55 20.56 -5.07
N LEU A 49 2.82 21.48 -5.73
CA LEU A 49 3.42 22.63 -6.42
C LEU A 49 4.20 23.53 -5.45
N LYS A 50 3.65 23.81 -4.28
CA LYS A 50 4.31 24.58 -3.22
C LYS A 50 5.60 23.90 -2.73
N ILE A 51 5.55 22.61 -2.40
CA ILE A 51 6.71 21.86 -1.91
C ILE A 51 7.82 21.80 -2.96
N ALA A 52 7.45 21.70 -4.24
CA ALA A 52 8.40 21.64 -5.35
C ALA A 52 8.91 23.00 -5.83
N ASP A 53 8.38 24.11 -5.28
CA ASP A 53 8.61 25.48 -5.75
C ASP A 53 8.38 25.61 -7.27
N ILE A 54 7.18 25.21 -7.71
CA ILE A 54 6.76 25.20 -9.11
C ILE A 54 5.47 26.00 -9.27
N GLN A 55 5.48 26.95 -10.19
CA GLN A 55 4.27 27.66 -10.60
C GLN A 55 3.37 26.74 -11.45
N PRO A 56 2.03 26.84 -11.31
CA PRO A 56 1.11 26.01 -12.09
C PRO A 56 1.35 26.05 -13.62
N SER A 57 1.77 27.20 -14.14
CA SER A 57 2.07 27.41 -15.56
C SER A 57 3.33 26.71 -16.07
N GLU A 58 4.23 26.30 -15.17
CA GLU A 58 5.46 25.57 -15.50
C GLU A 58 5.22 24.06 -15.66
N VAL A 59 4.05 23.54 -15.29
CA VAL A 59 3.70 22.14 -15.52
C VAL A 59 3.62 21.90 -17.03
N GLN A 60 4.39 20.93 -17.53
CA GLN A 60 4.51 20.63 -18.96
C GLN A 60 3.68 19.42 -19.41
N GLY A 61 3.31 18.55 -18.47
CA GLY A 61 2.47 17.40 -18.76
C GLY A 61 1.63 16.97 -17.56
N VAL A 62 0.39 16.54 -17.82
CA VAL A 62 -0.52 16.02 -16.79
C VAL A 62 -0.93 14.60 -17.13
N GLY A 63 -0.74 13.68 -16.19
CA GLY A 63 -1.22 12.31 -16.23
C GLY A 63 -2.35 12.09 -15.21
N VAL A 64 -3.42 11.41 -15.62
CA VAL A 64 -4.58 11.13 -14.77
C VAL A 64 -4.86 9.62 -14.76
N VAL A 65 -5.13 9.10 -13.56
CA VAL A 65 -5.37 7.67 -13.33
C VAL A 65 -6.76 7.26 -13.82
N GLY A 66 -6.86 6.10 -14.47
CA GLY A 66 -8.12 5.41 -14.75
C GLY A 66 -8.86 5.91 -15.98
N LEU A 67 -9.28 4.94 -16.81
CA LEU A 67 -10.12 5.18 -17.99
C LEU A 67 -11.61 5.28 -17.62
N LEU A 68 -12.01 4.62 -16.53
CA LEU A 68 -13.37 4.62 -16.01
C LEU A 68 -13.53 5.61 -14.84
N LYS A 69 -14.79 5.99 -14.56
CA LYS A 69 -15.10 6.79 -13.37
C LYS A 69 -14.70 6.00 -12.11
N PRO A 70 -13.89 6.58 -11.21
CA PRO A 70 -13.43 5.87 -10.03
C PRO A 70 -14.57 5.57 -9.05
N THR A 71 -14.30 4.64 -8.13
CA THR A 71 -15.21 4.33 -7.04
C THR A 71 -14.82 5.15 -5.81
N PHE A 72 -15.79 5.80 -5.17
CA PHE A 72 -15.55 6.57 -3.95
C PHE A 72 -15.99 5.79 -2.71
N PRO A 73 -15.25 5.85 -1.59
CA PRO A 73 -15.64 5.20 -0.34
C PRO A 73 -17.03 5.58 0.14
N GLN A 74 -17.42 6.85 -0.01
CA GLN A 74 -18.74 7.37 0.40
C GLN A 74 -19.90 6.72 -0.37
N THR A 75 -19.62 6.21 -1.56
CA THR A 75 -20.61 5.60 -2.47
C THR A 75 -20.47 4.08 -2.57
N TYR A 76 -19.58 3.47 -1.78
CA TYR A 76 -19.27 2.04 -1.88
C TYR A 76 -20.51 1.15 -1.75
N HIS A 77 -21.37 1.44 -0.76
CA HIS A 77 -22.64 0.73 -0.54
C HIS A 77 -23.78 1.14 -1.48
N LYS A 78 -23.57 2.15 -2.34
CA LYS A 78 -24.55 2.63 -3.32
C LYS A 78 -24.00 2.40 -4.73
N PRO A 79 -23.91 1.14 -5.19
CA PRO A 79 -23.32 0.85 -6.49
C PRO A 79 -24.10 1.57 -7.60
N PRO A 80 -23.41 2.16 -8.59
CA PRO A 80 -24.05 2.77 -9.74
C PRO A 80 -24.83 1.74 -10.55
N PHE A 81 -25.79 2.22 -11.35
CA PHE A 81 -26.73 1.37 -12.09
C PHE A 81 -26.05 0.29 -12.93
N TYR A 82 -24.96 0.62 -13.64
CA TYR A 82 -24.24 -0.36 -14.47
C TYR A 82 -23.63 -1.51 -13.64
N LYS A 83 -23.16 -1.25 -12.40
CA LYS A 83 -22.67 -2.32 -11.53
C LYS A 83 -23.83 -3.19 -11.03
N LYS A 84 -25.01 -2.61 -10.75
CA LYS A 84 -26.21 -3.39 -10.41
C LYS A 84 -26.63 -4.29 -11.57
N LEU A 85 -26.62 -3.76 -12.80
CA LEU A 85 -26.94 -4.52 -14.00
C LEU A 85 -25.93 -5.67 -14.23
N PHE A 86 -24.63 -5.40 -14.11
CA PHE A 86 -23.61 -6.44 -14.21
C PHE A 86 -23.78 -7.52 -13.14
N SER A 87 -24.04 -7.12 -11.89
CA SER A 87 -24.35 -8.05 -10.81
C SER A 87 -25.59 -8.90 -11.10
N ALA A 88 -26.64 -8.35 -11.72
CA ALA A 88 -27.80 -9.13 -12.14
C ALA A 88 -27.45 -10.09 -13.28
N ALA A 89 -26.65 -9.64 -14.26
CA ALA A 89 -26.21 -10.47 -15.38
C ALA A 89 -25.39 -11.69 -14.90
N THR A 90 -24.60 -11.56 -13.84
CA THR A 90 -23.87 -12.69 -13.21
C THR A 90 -24.78 -13.79 -12.61
N ARG A 91 -26.10 -13.60 -12.58
CA ARG A 91 -27.08 -14.65 -12.18
C ARG A 91 -27.64 -15.43 -13.37
N VAL A 92 -27.57 -14.87 -14.57
CA VAL A 92 -28.29 -15.38 -15.74
C VAL A 92 -27.33 -15.85 -16.83
N LEU A 93 -26.23 -15.12 -17.03
CA LEU A 93 -25.25 -15.46 -18.06
C LEU A 93 -24.22 -16.47 -17.51
N PRO A 94 -23.63 -17.31 -18.39
CA PRO A 94 -22.64 -18.30 -17.99
C PRO A 94 -21.42 -17.68 -17.29
N GLU A 95 -20.95 -18.29 -16.20
CA GLU A 95 -19.78 -17.81 -15.44
C GLU A 95 -18.52 -17.69 -16.33
N THR A 96 -18.36 -18.61 -17.29
CA THR A 96 -17.24 -18.63 -18.24
C THR A 96 -17.12 -17.33 -19.04
N PHE A 97 -18.24 -16.67 -19.33
CA PHE A 97 -18.24 -15.36 -19.97
C PHE A 97 -17.57 -14.31 -19.09
N PHE A 98 -17.99 -14.19 -17.83
CA PHE A 98 -17.44 -13.19 -16.90
C PHE A 98 -16.02 -13.49 -16.45
N GLN A 99 -15.68 -14.78 -16.30
CA GLN A 99 -14.32 -15.25 -16.01
C GLN A 99 -13.34 -14.88 -17.13
N SER A 100 -13.81 -14.77 -18.38
CA SER A 100 -13.00 -14.37 -19.51
C SER A 100 -12.79 -12.85 -19.58
N ASN A 101 -11.90 -12.41 -20.48
CA ASN A 101 -11.63 -10.98 -20.70
C ASN A 101 -12.40 -10.39 -21.89
N VAL A 102 -13.23 -11.18 -22.59
CA VAL A 102 -13.86 -10.76 -23.87
C VAL A 102 -14.75 -9.53 -23.71
N TRP A 103 -15.35 -9.35 -22.52
CA TRP A 103 -16.24 -8.23 -22.21
C TRP A 103 -15.49 -6.99 -21.68
N VAL A 104 -14.22 -7.12 -21.29
CA VAL A 104 -13.47 -6.06 -20.60
C VAL A 104 -13.19 -4.87 -21.53
N LYS A 105 -12.75 -5.12 -22.77
CA LYS A 105 -12.51 -4.05 -23.76
C LYS A 105 -13.82 -3.31 -24.14
N PRO A 106 -14.91 -4.00 -24.52
CA PRO A 106 -16.21 -3.35 -24.75
C PRO A 106 -16.70 -2.53 -23.56
N ALA A 107 -16.61 -3.08 -22.34
CA ALA A 107 -17.01 -2.38 -21.13
C ALA A 107 -16.18 -1.11 -20.89
N ARG A 108 -14.86 -1.17 -21.09
CA ARG A 108 -13.97 0.00 -20.99
C ARG A 108 -14.34 1.10 -21.99
N MET A 109 -14.60 0.72 -23.24
CA MET A 109 -14.99 1.66 -24.29
C MET A 109 -16.30 2.38 -23.95
N LEU A 110 -17.35 1.62 -23.60
CA LEU A 110 -18.67 2.17 -23.31
C LEU A 110 -18.69 3.01 -22.02
N LEU A 111 -18.11 2.48 -20.93
CA LEU A 111 -18.13 3.16 -19.63
C LEU A 111 -17.13 4.34 -19.58
N GLY A 112 -16.09 4.31 -20.40
CA GLY A 112 -15.10 5.39 -20.51
C GLY A 112 -15.69 6.69 -21.06
N LEU A 113 -16.80 6.64 -21.80
CA LEU A 113 -17.55 7.83 -22.24
C LEU A 113 -18.07 8.65 -21.07
N PHE A 114 -18.28 8.03 -19.90
CA PHE A 114 -18.74 8.69 -18.68
C PHE A 114 -17.59 9.14 -17.76
N ARG A 115 -16.33 9.10 -18.22
CA ARG A 115 -15.21 9.67 -17.48
C ARG A 115 -15.36 11.20 -17.42
N ASN A 116 -15.20 11.78 -16.25
CA ASN A 116 -15.29 13.21 -15.93
C ASN A 116 -14.13 14.06 -16.50
N LYS A 117 -13.76 13.86 -17.78
CA LYS A 117 -12.65 14.56 -18.43
C LYS A 117 -12.83 16.08 -18.42
N ALA A 118 -14.02 16.55 -18.79
CA ALA A 118 -14.33 17.98 -18.88
C ALA A 118 -14.21 18.71 -17.52
N GLU A 119 -14.64 18.06 -16.43
CA GLU A 119 -14.52 18.63 -15.08
C GLU A 119 -13.04 18.77 -14.67
N ILE A 120 -12.25 17.71 -14.90
CA ILE A 120 -10.82 17.70 -14.59
C ILE A 120 -10.09 18.80 -15.37
N ILE A 121 -10.32 18.90 -16.69
CA ILE A 121 -9.74 19.94 -17.55
C ILE A 121 -10.13 21.34 -17.05
N SER A 122 -11.40 21.56 -16.71
CA SER A 122 -11.87 22.85 -16.21
C SER A 122 -11.20 23.24 -14.89
N ARG A 123 -11.06 22.30 -13.95
CA ARG A 123 -10.37 22.54 -12.67
C ARG A 123 -8.89 22.86 -12.87
N LEU A 124 -8.18 22.09 -13.70
CA LEU A 124 -6.77 22.34 -14.00
C LEU A 124 -6.55 23.74 -14.60
N LYS A 125 -7.38 24.14 -15.58
CA LYS A 125 -7.30 25.48 -16.19
C LYS A 125 -7.55 26.59 -15.16
N LYS A 126 -8.51 26.42 -14.25
CA LYS A 126 -8.76 27.37 -13.14
C LYS A 126 -7.57 27.50 -12.20
N MET A 127 -6.75 26.46 -12.06
CA MET A 127 -5.53 26.46 -11.26
C MET A 127 -4.32 27.03 -12.02
N GLY A 128 -4.46 27.39 -13.30
CA GLY A 128 -3.35 27.87 -14.14
C GLY A 128 -2.52 26.74 -14.77
N ILE A 129 -2.98 25.49 -14.71
CA ILE A 129 -2.32 24.33 -15.32
C ILE A 129 -2.94 24.12 -16.72
N ASN A 130 -2.14 24.43 -17.74
CA ASN A 130 -2.60 24.46 -19.14
C ASN A 130 -2.48 23.15 -19.94
N PRO A 131 -1.53 22.23 -19.69
CA PRO A 131 -1.44 21.02 -20.48
C PRO A 131 -2.70 20.17 -20.40
N GLU A 132 -3.13 19.64 -21.55
CA GLU A 132 -4.26 18.71 -21.60
C GLU A 132 -3.89 17.38 -20.94
N PRO A 133 -4.75 16.85 -20.03
CA PRO A 133 -4.46 15.64 -19.28
C PRO A 133 -4.55 14.38 -20.13
N THR A 134 -3.56 13.50 -19.98
CA THR A 134 -3.57 12.14 -20.55
C THR A 134 -4.10 11.15 -19.51
N PHE A 135 -5.08 10.33 -19.89
CA PHE A 135 -5.68 9.33 -19.00
C PHE A 135 -5.04 7.97 -19.26
N TYR A 136 -4.57 7.32 -18.20
CA TYR A 136 -3.88 6.02 -18.29
C TYR A 136 -4.66 4.90 -17.64
N GLU A 137 -4.51 3.69 -18.17
CA GLU A 137 -5.16 2.50 -17.62
C GLU A 137 -4.58 2.14 -16.24
N HIS A 138 -5.47 1.81 -15.31
CA HIS A 138 -5.19 1.58 -13.89
C HIS A 138 -4.08 0.55 -13.62
N HIS A 139 -4.20 -0.64 -14.19
CA HIS A 139 -3.22 -1.71 -13.99
C HIS A 139 -1.92 -1.48 -14.76
N PHE A 140 -1.95 -0.74 -15.87
CA PHE A 140 -0.74 -0.26 -16.53
C PHE A 140 0.05 0.68 -15.61
N LEU A 141 -0.64 1.60 -14.93
CA LEU A 141 0.01 2.47 -13.95
C LEU A 141 0.56 1.70 -12.74
N HIS A 142 -0.16 0.68 -12.24
CA HIS A 142 0.40 -0.22 -11.23
C HIS A 142 1.69 -0.89 -11.68
N ALA A 143 1.74 -1.38 -12.93
CA ALA A 143 2.90 -2.02 -13.51
C ALA A 143 4.06 -1.03 -13.69
N ALA A 144 3.77 0.16 -14.19
CA ALA A 144 4.75 1.20 -14.49
C ALA A 144 5.58 1.62 -13.26
N LYS A 145 4.94 1.98 -12.13
CA LYS A 145 5.69 2.36 -10.91
C LYS A 145 6.53 1.23 -10.34
N ALA A 146 6.06 -0.02 -10.43
CA ALA A 146 6.80 -1.17 -9.94
C ALA A 146 8.06 -1.40 -10.77
N HIS A 147 7.94 -1.31 -12.09
CA HIS A 147 9.05 -1.49 -13.02
C HIS A 147 10.04 -0.34 -12.96
N PHE A 148 9.58 0.90 -13.15
CA PHE A 148 10.46 2.07 -13.30
C PHE A 148 11.13 2.52 -12.01
N CYS A 149 10.57 2.18 -10.84
CA CYS A 149 11.13 2.61 -9.57
C CYS A 149 11.91 1.52 -8.82
N CYS A 150 12.07 0.32 -9.39
CA CYS A 150 12.81 -0.76 -8.72
C CYS A 150 14.32 -0.51 -8.70
N TRP A 151 15.01 -1.06 -7.69
CA TRP A 151 16.42 -0.77 -7.43
C TRP A 151 17.41 -1.57 -8.28
N PHE A 152 17.01 -2.73 -8.79
CA PHE A 152 17.86 -3.60 -9.59
C PHE A 152 17.74 -3.34 -11.10
N GLY A 153 17.10 -2.23 -11.50
CA GLY A 153 17.04 -1.78 -12.89
C GLY A 153 15.86 -2.33 -13.70
N THR A 154 15.71 -1.78 -14.91
CA THR A 154 14.55 -2.00 -15.78
C THR A 154 14.84 -2.93 -16.96
N GLU A 155 15.99 -3.60 -17.00
CA GLU A 155 16.44 -4.37 -18.17
C GLU A 155 15.49 -5.52 -18.52
N ASN A 156 15.07 -6.31 -17.53
CA ASN A 156 14.16 -7.43 -17.73
C ASN A 156 13.47 -7.83 -16.42
N ASN A 157 12.18 -7.49 -16.31
CA ASN A 157 11.38 -7.69 -15.09
C ASN A 157 10.06 -8.39 -15.40
N LEU A 158 9.68 -9.33 -14.52
CA LEU A 158 8.33 -9.87 -14.45
C LEU A 158 7.49 -8.95 -13.57
N ILE A 159 6.51 -8.30 -14.17
CA ILE A 159 5.67 -7.31 -13.50
C ILE A 159 4.29 -7.92 -13.24
N ILE A 160 3.96 -8.11 -11.96
CA ILE A 160 2.65 -8.66 -11.57
C ILE A 160 1.89 -7.61 -10.78
N THR A 161 0.67 -7.32 -11.24
CA THR A 161 -0.26 -6.45 -10.53
C THR A 161 -1.46 -7.22 -10.01
N CYS A 162 -1.89 -6.95 -8.78
CA CYS A 162 -3.04 -7.60 -8.17
C CYS A 162 -3.74 -6.66 -7.19
N ASP A 163 -5.00 -6.35 -7.47
CA ASP A 163 -5.77 -5.33 -6.76
C ASP A 163 -7.26 -5.70 -6.70
N GLY A 164 -8.07 -4.92 -5.97
CA GLY A 164 -9.51 -5.08 -5.92
C GLY A 164 -10.15 -4.97 -7.31
N SER A 165 -10.05 -3.80 -7.94
CA SER A 165 -10.41 -3.61 -9.35
C SER A 165 -10.06 -2.21 -9.85
N GLY A 166 -9.52 -2.13 -11.07
CA GLY A 166 -9.43 -0.90 -11.86
C GLY A 166 -9.72 -1.17 -13.33
N ASP A 167 -10.44 -0.26 -14.00
CA ASP A 167 -10.75 -0.37 -15.44
C ASP A 167 -11.29 -1.73 -15.91
N ALA A 168 -12.13 -2.36 -15.07
CA ALA A 168 -12.72 -3.70 -15.25
C ALA A 168 -11.76 -4.91 -15.14
N VAL A 169 -10.53 -4.66 -14.69
CA VAL A 169 -9.47 -5.64 -14.43
C VAL A 169 -9.22 -5.71 -12.92
N CYS A 170 -8.66 -6.82 -12.43
CA CYS A 170 -8.16 -6.95 -11.06
C CYS A 170 -6.70 -7.40 -10.97
N ALA A 171 -6.14 -7.97 -12.04
CA ALA A 171 -4.76 -8.41 -12.05
C ALA A 171 -4.18 -8.45 -13.47
N THR A 172 -2.87 -8.25 -13.59
CA THR A 172 -2.14 -8.35 -14.86
C THR A 172 -0.78 -8.99 -14.66
N VAL A 173 -0.29 -9.65 -15.72
CA VAL A 173 1.08 -10.16 -15.83
C VAL A 173 1.70 -9.48 -17.05
N ASN A 174 2.86 -8.85 -16.85
CA ASN A 174 3.54 -8.06 -17.87
C ASN A 174 5.05 -8.36 -17.85
N ILE A 175 5.70 -8.18 -18.99
CA ILE A 175 7.16 -8.19 -19.11
C ILE A 175 7.62 -6.76 -19.31
N GLY A 176 8.54 -6.30 -18.45
CA GLY A 176 9.18 -5.01 -18.58
C GLY A 176 10.57 -5.14 -19.18
N LYS A 177 10.88 -4.38 -20.24
CA LYS A 177 12.20 -4.31 -20.88
C LYS A 177 12.56 -2.86 -21.19
N GLY A 178 13.51 -2.30 -20.46
CA GLY A 178 13.85 -0.88 -20.53
C GLY A 178 12.62 -0.01 -20.22
N LYS A 179 12.21 0.81 -21.19
CA LYS A 179 11.03 1.69 -21.09
C LYS A 179 9.71 0.98 -21.46
N GLU A 180 9.78 -0.23 -22.00
CA GLU A 180 8.62 -0.94 -22.53
C GLU A 180 7.99 -1.87 -21.48
N ILE A 181 6.66 -1.95 -21.49
CA ILE A 181 5.88 -2.87 -20.66
C ILE A 181 4.88 -3.57 -21.57
N GLU A 182 5.10 -4.87 -21.78
CA GLU A 182 4.24 -5.73 -22.58
C GLU A 182 3.30 -6.54 -21.68
N ARG A 183 1.98 -6.42 -21.87
CA ARG A 183 1.01 -7.20 -21.10
C ARG A 183 0.80 -8.58 -21.75
N ILE A 184 1.16 -9.64 -21.02
CA ILE A 184 0.91 -11.03 -21.44
C ILE A 184 -0.51 -11.46 -21.06
N VAL A 185 -0.92 -11.12 -19.83
CA VAL A 185 -2.20 -11.56 -19.26
C VAL A 185 -2.91 -10.41 -18.57
N GLU A 186 -4.22 -10.39 -18.75
CA GLU A 186 -5.17 -9.57 -18.01
C GLU A 186 -6.16 -10.51 -17.30
N ILE A 187 -6.61 -10.18 -16.10
CA ILE A 187 -7.60 -10.95 -15.35
C ILE A 187 -8.76 -10.03 -15.00
N SER A 188 -9.95 -10.33 -15.54
CA SER A 188 -11.16 -9.54 -15.32
C SER A 188 -11.49 -9.39 -13.83
N ASN A 189 -12.13 -8.28 -13.45
CA ASN A 189 -12.48 -8.03 -12.06
C ASN A 189 -13.56 -8.97 -11.49
N TYR A 190 -14.14 -9.84 -12.33
CA TYR A 190 -14.99 -10.93 -11.85
C TYR A 190 -14.19 -11.92 -11.01
N ASN A 191 -12.92 -12.11 -11.36
CA ASN A 191 -12.02 -13.03 -10.70
C ASN A 191 -11.26 -12.40 -9.52
N SER A 192 -11.68 -11.24 -9.01
CA SER A 192 -10.88 -10.51 -8.00
C SER A 192 -10.81 -11.22 -6.65
N ILE A 193 -9.61 -11.69 -6.30
CA ILE A 193 -9.31 -12.23 -4.97
C ILE A 193 -9.16 -11.12 -3.92
N GLY A 194 -8.75 -9.92 -4.34
CA GLY A 194 -8.72 -8.73 -3.49
C GLY A 194 -10.13 -8.37 -3.01
N GLU A 195 -11.10 -8.36 -3.93
CA GLU A 195 -12.50 -8.12 -3.59
C GLU A 195 -13.05 -9.22 -2.67
N PHE A 196 -12.72 -10.50 -2.90
CA PHE A 196 -13.09 -11.58 -1.95
C PHE A 196 -12.60 -11.28 -0.53
N TYR A 197 -11.34 -10.84 -0.38
CA TYR A 197 -10.77 -10.49 0.91
C TYR A 197 -11.44 -9.27 1.56
N THR A 198 -11.76 -8.24 0.76
CA THR A 198 -12.56 -7.08 1.19
C THR A 198 -13.96 -7.49 1.66
N GLN A 199 -14.60 -8.45 1.00
CA GLN A 199 -15.94 -8.93 1.40
C GLN A 199 -15.88 -9.78 2.67
N ILE A 200 -14.81 -10.55 2.90
CA ILE A 200 -14.57 -11.22 4.19
C ILE A 200 -14.39 -10.18 5.30
N THR A 201 -13.62 -9.12 5.05
CA THR A 201 -13.45 -7.99 5.97
C THR A 201 -14.80 -7.39 6.36
N GLN A 202 -15.67 -7.15 5.38
CA GLN A 202 -17.01 -6.65 5.63
C GLN A 202 -17.89 -7.66 6.38
N TYR A 203 -17.81 -8.95 6.06
CA TYR A 203 -18.56 -10.02 6.73
C TYR A 203 -18.22 -10.11 8.22
N LEU A 204 -16.94 -9.89 8.58
CA LEU A 204 -16.46 -9.85 9.96
C LEU A 204 -16.82 -8.54 10.71
N GLY A 205 -17.66 -7.68 10.12
CA GLY A 205 -18.10 -6.43 10.73
C GLY A 205 -17.07 -5.30 10.65
N MET A 206 -16.02 -5.45 9.84
CA MET A 206 -14.98 -4.44 9.66
C MET A 206 -15.25 -3.57 8.42
N LYS A 207 -14.57 -2.42 8.33
CA LYS A 207 -14.76 -1.47 7.23
C LYS A 207 -14.04 -1.97 5.96
N PRO A 208 -14.75 -2.26 4.86
CA PRO A 208 -14.13 -2.65 3.60
C PRO A 208 -13.29 -1.50 3.02
N MET A 209 -12.28 -1.82 2.20
CA MET A 209 -11.32 -0.88 1.60
C MET A 209 -10.47 -0.10 2.62
N SER A 210 -10.38 -0.59 3.85
CA SER A 210 -9.71 0.08 4.96
C SER A 210 -9.17 -0.89 5.99
N HIS A 211 -9.95 -1.89 6.41
CA HIS A 211 -9.62 -2.78 7.53
C HIS A 211 -9.14 -4.18 7.11
N GLU A 212 -8.81 -4.42 5.84
CA GLU A 212 -8.29 -5.70 5.36
C GLU A 212 -7.06 -6.15 6.16
N TYR A 213 -6.20 -5.20 6.55
CA TYR A 213 -5.04 -5.49 7.39
C TYR A 213 -5.40 -6.04 8.78
N LYS A 214 -6.63 -5.80 9.28
CA LYS A 214 -7.11 -6.35 10.56
C LYS A 214 -7.44 -7.82 10.45
N VAL A 215 -7.97 -8.26 9.30
CA VAL A 215 -8.17 -9.68 9.00
C VAL A 215 -6.82 -10.39 8.91
N MET A 216 -5.85 -9.77 8.24
CA MET A 216 -4.47 -10.27 8.17
C MET A 216 -3.82 -10.38 9.56
N GLY A 217 -4.00 -9.38 10.43
CA GLY A 217 -3.48 -9.40 11.81
C GLY A 217 -4.23 -10.36 12.74
N LEU A 218 -5.48 -10.70 12.42
CA LEU A 218 -6.25 -11.68 13.19
C LEU A 218 -5.88 -13.12 12.80
N ALA A 219 -5.50 -13.35 11.55
CA ALA A 219 -5.27 -14.68 11.00
C ALA A 219 -4.34 -15.58 11.85
N PRO A 220 -3.23 -15.10 12.44
CA PRO A 220 -2.34 -15.99 13.19
C PRO A 220 -2.94 -16.55 14.48
N TYR A 221 -3.97 -15.93 15.06
CA TYR A 221 -4.56 -16.36 16.33
C TYR A 221 -5.32 -17.70 16.25
N ALA A 222 -5.71 -18.12 15.04
CA ALA A 222 -6.29 -19.44 14.82
C ALA A 222 -5.23 -20.43 14.37
N LYS A 223 -5.18 -21.59 15.04
CA LYS A 223 -4.39 -22.74 14.59
C LYS A 223 -4.89 -23.21 13.22
N GLU A 224 -3.96 -23.67 12.39
CA GLU A 224 -4.25 -24.17 11.05
C GLU A 224 -5.32 -25.25 11.04
N GLU A 225 -5.17 -26.26 11.91
CA GLU A 225 -6.11 -27.38 12.08
C GLU A 225 -7.57 -26.94 12.31
N HIS A 226 -7.80 -25.84 13.04
CA HIS A 226 -9.12 -25.31 13.31
C HIS A 226 -9.72 -24.56 12.12
N SER A 227 -8.87 -23.98 11.26
CA SER A 227 -9.29 -23.23 10.08
C SER A 227 -9.54 -24.11 8.85
N ASN A 228 -9.06 -25.36 8.84
CA ASN A 228 -9.12 -26.27 7.69
C ASN A 228 -10.52 -26.46 7.11
N LYS A 229 -11.54 -26.61 7.96
CA LYS A 229 -12.94 -26.73 7.49
C LYS A 229 -13.39 -25.48 6.73
N THR A 230 -13.04 -24.30 7.22
CA THR A 230 -13.34 -23.04 6.52
C THR A 230 -12.53 -22.91 5.23
N LEU A 231 -11.24 -23.27 5.29
CA LEU A 231 -10.35 -23.18 4.14
C LEU A 231 -10.88 -24.03 2.98
N GLN A 232 -11.29 -25.28 3.22
CA GLN A 232 -11.89 -26.18 2.23
C GLN A 232 -13.11 -25.60 1.52
N LEU A 233 -13.87 -24.71 2.17
CA LEU A 233 -14.99 -23.99 1.55
C LEU A 233 -14.47 -22.91 0.60
N PHE A 234 -13.48 -22.15 1.04
CA PHE A 234 -12.86 -21.08 0.24
C PHE A 234 -12.07 -21.60 -0.97
N GLU A 235 -11.46 -22.79 -0.93
CA GLU A 235 -10.78 -23.37 -2.12
C GLU A 235 -11.74 -23.70 -3.26
N ARG A 236 -13.05 -23.79 -2.97
CA ARG A 236 -14.08 -23.93 -4.00
C ARG A 236 -14.35 -22.62 -4.73
N PHE A 237 -13.95 -21.48 -4.15
CA PHE A 237 -14.23 -20.15 -4.70
C PHE A 237 -13.15 -19.71 -5.66
N PHE A 238 -11.89 -20.12 -5.45
CA PHE A 238 -10.76 -19.71 -6.28
C PHE A 238 -9.88 -20.87 -6.68
N LYS A 239 -9.47 -20.90 -7.95
CA LYS A 239 -8.56 -21.91 -8.50
C LYS A 239 -7.53 -21.27 -9.44
N VAL A 240 -6.30 -21.74 -9.38
CA VAL A 240 -5.32 -21.53 -10.45
C VAL A 240 -5.48 -22.71 -11.42
N ASN A 241 -5.73 -22.43 -12.70
CA ASN A 241 -6.01 -23.49 -13.67
C ASN A 241 -4.71 -24.04 -14.25
N ASN A 242 -4.48 -25.36 -14.16
CA ASN A 242 -3.32 -26.00 -14.79
C ASN A 242 -3.26 -25.81 -16.32
N LYS A 243 -4.41 -25.65 -16.99
CA LYS A 243 -4.48 -25.35 -18.44
C LYS A 243 -4.26 -23.87 -18.78
N SER A 244 -4.37 -22.98 -17.80
CA SER A 244 -4.16 -21.54 -17.95
C SER A 244 -3.38 -21.03 -16.73
N PRO A 245 -2.11 -21.47 -16.59
CA PRO A 245 -1.36 -21.36 -15.33
C PRO A 245 -1.06 -19.92 -14.94
N LEU A 246 -1.12 -19.00 -15.92
CA LEU A 246 -0.95 -17.55 -15.75
C LEU A 246 -2.21 -16.83 -15.23
N MET A 247 -3.30 -17.55 -14.94
CA MET A 247 -4.55 -16.97 -14.47
C MET A 247 -5.13 -17.76 -13.30
N PHE A 248 -5.65 -17.02 -12.31
CA PHE A 248 -6.59 -17.56 -11.34
C PHE A 248 -8.03 -17.18 -11.72
N LYS A 249 -8.98 -18.00 -11.28
CA LYS A 249 -10.40 -17.83 -11.60
C LYS A 249 -11.25 -17.90 -10.34
N ASN A 250 -12.30 -17.09 -10.33
CA ASN A 250 -13.39 -17.18 -9.37
C ASN A 250 -14.42 -18.20 -9.89
N THR A 251 -14.60 -19.30 -9.15
CA THR A 251 -15.52 -20.40 -9.43
C THR A 251 -16.71 -20.43 -8.48
N SER A 252 -16.93 -19.35 -7.73
CA SER A 252 -18.01 -19.26 -6.74
C SER A 252 -19.36 -18.84 -7.34
N GLY A 253 -19.37 -18.24 -8.54
CA GLY A 253 -20.57 -17.62 -9.11
C GLY A 253 -20.90 -16.23 -8.55
N TYR A 254 -20.17 -15.76 -7.52
CA TYR A 254 -20.42 -14.50 -6.84
C TYR A 254 -19.47 -13.40 -7.29
N TRP A 255 -19.97 -12.17 -7.39
CA TRP A 255 -19.20 -10.99 -7.76
C TRP A 255 -19.44 -9.84 -6.77
N LYS A 256 -18.36 -9.21 -6.30
CA LYS A 256 -18.38 -8.08 -5.36
C LYS A 256 -19.25 -8.36 -4.13
N TRP A 257 -20.14 -7.44 -3.76
CA TRP A 257 -21.00 -7.53 -2.58
C TRP A 257 -21.85 -8.81 -2.52
N ARG A 258 -22.03 -9.53 -3.64
CA ARG A 258 -22.73 -10.82 -3.63
C ARG A 258 -21.97 -11.90 -2.86
N PHE A 259 -20.66 -11.77 -2.64
CA PHE A 259 -19.93 -12.69 -1.75
C PHE A 259 -20.54 -12.74 -0.35
N ILE A 260 -21.09 -11.63 0.15
CA ILE A 260 -21.78 -11.59 1.45
C ILE A 260 -23.01 -12.51 1.46
N GLU A 261 -23.73 -12.63 0.33
CA GLU A 261 -24.86 -13.57 0.21
C GLU A 261 -24.38 -15.00 0.46
N ALA A 262 -23.24 -15.38 -0.13
CA ALA A 262 -22.64 -16.69 0.06
C ALA A 262 -22.17 -16.91 1.50
N PHE A 263 -21.45 -15.95 2.07
CA PHE A 263 -20.83 -16.06 3.39
C PHE A 263 -21.85 -16.24 4.51
N ARG A 264 -23.03 -15.61 4.42
CA ARG A 264 -24.12 -15.78 5.40
C ARG A 264 -24.55 -17.24 5.57
N THR A 265 -24.48 -18.02 4.50
CA THR A 265 -24.85 -19.44 4.53
C THR A 265 -23.63 -20.31 4.76
N VAL A 266 -22.57 -20.10 3.98
CA VAL A 266 -21.39 -20.99 3.94
C VAL A 266 -20.55 -20.89 5.22
N LEU A 267 -20.53 -19.74 5.89
CA LEU A 267 -19.72 -19.52 7.10
C LEU A 267 -20.52 -19.64 8.40
N MET A 268 -21.79 -20.08 8.32
CA MET A 268 -22.61 -20.29 9.51
C MET A 268 -21.92 -21.31 10.45
N GLY A 269 -21.71 -20.93 11.71
CA GLY A 269 -21.04 -21.79 12.70
C GLY A 269 -19.51 -21.79 12.63
N HIS A 270 -18.89 -21.04 11.71
CA HIS A 270 -17.44 -20.87 11.67
C HIS A 270 -17.01 -19.70 12.57
N ARG A 271 -16.00 -19.91 13.41
CA ARG A 271 -15.46 -18.84 14.26
C ARG A 271 -14.73 -17.79 13.43
N PHE A 272 -14.83 -16.53 13.85
CA PHE A 272 -14.28 -15.36 13.15
C PHE A 272 -12.76 -15.41 12.93
N ASP A 273 -12.00 -15.94 13.89
CA ASP A 273 -10.55 -16.17 13.83
C ASP A 273 -10.19 -17.25 12.79
N ASN A 274 -10.94 -18.36 12.76
CA ASN A 274 -10.80 -19.40 11.74
C ASN A 274 -11.13 -18.88 10.33
N ILE A 275 -12.11 -17.97 10.22
CA ILE A 275 -12.44 -17.30 8.95
C ILE A 275 -11.28 -16.43 8.47
N ALA A 276 -10.69 -15.63 9.37
CA ALA A 276 -9.54 -14.79 9.05
C ALA A 276 -8.33 -15.64 8.61
N ARG A 277 -7.98 -16.70 9.36
CA ARG A 277 -6.89 -17.62 9.01
C ARG A 277 -7.13 -18.29 7.65
N ALA A 278 -8.34 -18.79 7.39
CA ALA A 278 -8.66 -19.44 6.13
C ALA A 278 -8.62 -18.47 4.93
N ALA A 279 -9.13 -17.24 5.08
CA ALA A 279 -9.08 -16.23 4.02
C ALA A 279 -7.63 -15.82 3.70
N GLN A 280 -6.81 -15.63 4.74
CA GLN A 280 -5.38 -15.35 4.62
C GLN A 280 -4.62 -16.50 3.95
N THR A 281 -4.89 -17.74 4.35
CA THR A 281 -4.24 -18.93 3.76
C THR A 281 -4.62 -19.10 2.28
N LEU A 282 -5.89 -18.84 1.93
CA LEU A 282 -6.33 -18.92 0.53
C LEU A 282 -5.59 -17.91 -0.35
N ILE A 283 -5.53 -16.63 0.06
CA ILE A 283 -4.89 -15.59 -0.77
C ILE A 283 -3.39 -15.83 -0.91
N GLU A 284 -2.72 -16.24 0.18
CA GLU A 284 -1.31 -16.64 0.18
C GLU A 284 -1.06 -17.76 -0.83
N ARG A 285 -1.89 -18.81 -0.82
CA ARG A 285 -1.73 -19.95 -1.73
C ARG A 285 -2.01 -19.60 -3.18
N ILE A 286 -3.07 -18.84 -3.47
CA ILE A 286 -3.42 -18.50 -4.86
C ILE A 286 -2.34 -17.61 -5.46
N VAL A 287 -1.89 -16.60 -4.73
CA VAL A 287 -0.86 -15.67 -5.21
C VAL A 287 0.49 -16.37 -5.36
N THR A 288 0.90 -17.21 -4.42
CA THR A 288 2.20 -17.92 -4.51
C THR A 288 2.22 -18.91 -5.68
N ILE A 289 1.18 -19.73 -5.86
CA ILE A 289 1.07 -20.65 -7.00
C ILE A 289 1.06 -19.87 -8.32
N TRP A 290 0.28 -18.78 -8.40
CA TRP A 290 0.18 -17.97 -9.60
C TRP A 290 1.53 -17.34 -9.99
N ILE A 291 2.26 -16.78 -9.03
CA ILE A 291 3.59 -16.20 -9.27
C ILE A 291 4.59 -17.27 -9.72
N ARG A 292 4.61 -18.45 -9.08
CA ARG A 292 5.47 -19.57 -9.50
C ARG A 292 5.21 -19.95 -10.96
N ASN A 293 3.94 -20.03 -11.35
CA ASN A 293 3.54 -20.32 -12.72
C ASN A 293 3.99 -19.23 -13.71
N CYS A 294 3.87 -17.95 -13.33
CA CYS A 294 4.34 -16.84 -14.15
C CYS A 294 5.86 -16.88 -14.34
N ILE A 295 6.64 -17.16 -13.29
CA ILE A 295 8.10 -17.30 -13.39
C ILE A 295 8.45 -18.51 -14.27
N ALA A 296 7.83 -19.67 -14.03
CA ALA A 296 8.08 -20.88 -14.81
C ALA A 296 7.78 -20.71 -16.31
N ASN A 297 6.75 -19.92 -16.65
CA ASN A 297 6.37 -19.68 -18.03
C ASN A 297 7.22 -18.62 -18.75
N THR A 298 7.71 -17.61 -18.02
CA THR A 298 8.47 -16.50 -18.61
C THR A 298 9.98 -16.67 -18.50
N GLY A 299 10.46 -17.48 -17.56
CA GLY A 299 11.88 -17.61 -17.21
C GLY A 299 12.47 -16.37 -16.52
N ILE A 300 11.65 -15.40 -16.11
CA ILE A 300 12.11 -14.14 -15.53
C ILE A 300 12.05 -14.22 -13.99
N HIS A 301 13.22 -14.13 -13.37
CA HIS A 301 13.40 -14.27 -11.91
C HIS A 301 13.51 -12.93 -11.16
N ASN A 302 13.51 -11.81 -11.88
CA ASN A 302 13.42 -10.46 -11.32
C ASN A 302 11.94 -10.07 -11.22
N LEU A 303 11.40 -10.05 -10.01
CA LEU A 303 9.97 -9.86 -9.77
C LEU A 303 9.70 -8.46 -9.23
N VAL A 304 8.78 -7.74 -9.86
CA VAL A 304 8.27 -6.46 -9.36
C VAL A 304 6.75 -6.53 -9.15
N LEU A 305 6.29 -6.13 -7.97
CA LEU A 305 4.90 -6.32 -7.50
C LEU A 305 4.24 -4.99 -7.14
N SER A 306 2.93 -4.88 -7.42
CA SER A 306 2.11 -3.69 -7.14
C SER A 306 0.60 -3.99 -7.18
N GLY A 307 -0.21 -3.14 -6.57
CA GLY A 307 -1.65 -3.38 -6.35
C GLY A 307 -1.95 -3.69 -4.89
N GLY A 308 -3.18 -3.37 -4.45
CA GLY A 308 -3.55 -3.38 -3.03
C GLY A 308 -3.37 -4.75 -2.35
N VAL A 309 -3.45 -5.86 -3.10
CA VAL A 309 -3.22 -7.21 -2.56
C VAL A 309 -1.80 -7.37 -2.02
N PHE A 310 -0.80 -6.74 -2.64
CA PHE A 310 0.59 -6.80 -2.17
C PHE A 310 0.88 -5.86 -0.99
N MET A 311 -0.12 -5.22 -0.40
CA MET A 311 -0.01 -4.70 0.98
C MET A 311 -0.10 -5.82 2.03
N ASN A 312 -0.40 -7.04 1.60
CA ASN A 312 -0.38 -8.23 2.43
C ASN A 312 1.05 -8.68 2.72
N VAL A 313 1.61 -8.16 3.81
CA VAL A 313 3.01 -8.38 4.19
C VAL A 313 3.36 -9.83 4.49
N LYS A 314 2.37 -10.67 4.79
CA LYS A 314 2.52 -12.11 5.02
C LYS A 314 2.64 -12.87 3.71
N ALA A 315 1.80 -12.55 2.73
CA ALA A 315 1.93 -13.09 1.39
C ALA A 315 3.27 -12.68 0.76
N ASN A 316 3.72 -11.45 0.99
CA ASN A 316 5.01 -10.96 0.50
C ASN A 316 6.21 -11.76 1.04
N ASP A 317 6.16 -12.19 2.30
CA ASP A 317 7.21 -13.05 2.89
C ASP A 317 7.29 -14.41 2.17
N LEU A 318 6.13 -15.03 1.93
CA LEU A 318 6.08 -16.29 1.19
C LEU A 318 6.62 -16.13 -0.24
N ILE A 319 6.31 -15.02 -0.90
CA ILE A 319 6.79 -14.72 -2.26
C ILE A 319 8.31 -14.50 -2.26
N LEU A 320 8.83 -13.73 -1.31
CA LEU A 320 10.27 -13.50 -1.16
C LEU A 320 11.00 -14.85 -1.04
N ASN A 321 10.47 -15.79 -0.26
CA ASN A 321 11.10 -17.07 0.01
C ASN A 321 10.89 -18.13 -1.09
N LEU A 322 10.18 -17.83 -2.18
CA LEU A 322 10.13 -18.74 -3.33
C LEU A 322 11.54 -18.93 -3.92
N PRO A 323 12.02 -20.17 -4.14
CA PRO A 323 13.36 -20.40 -4.69
C PRO A 323 13.53 -19.82 -6.10
N GLU A 324 12.44 -19.65 -6.84
CA GLU A 324 12.44 -19.07 -8.18
C GLU A 324 12.59 -17.54 -8.18
N VAL A 325 12.44 -16.85 -7.04
CA VAL A 325 12.58 -15.40 -6.97
C VAL A 325 14.03 -15.03 -6.67
N LYS A 326 14.71 -14.41 -7.64
CA LYS A 326 16.10 -13.92 -7.48
C LYS A 326 16.11 -12.53 -6.85
N ASN A 327 15.39 -11.60 -7.46
CA ASN A 327 15.25 -10.23 -6.98
C ASN A 327 13.77 -9.93 -6.81
N LEU A 328 13.41 -9.22 -5.74
CA LEU A 328 12.05 -8.81 -5.47
C LEU A 328 12.01 -7.31 -5.15
N PHE A 329 11.09 -6.60 -5.80
CA PHE A 329 10.73 -5.23 -5.43
C PHE A 329 9.21 -5.14 -5.31
N ILE A 330 8.74 -4.56 -4.22
CA ILE A 330 7.32 -4.31 -4.00
C ILE A 330 7.18 -2.81 -3.82
N PHE A 331 6.38 -2.18 -4.67
CA PHE A 331 6.16 -0.75 -4.52
C PHE A 331 5.49 -0.48 -3.15
N PRO A 332 6.00 0.44 -2.32
CA PRO A 332 5.41 0.69 -1.01
C PRO A 332 4.09 1.45 -1.14
N SER A 333 3.16 1.23 -0.20
CA SER A 333 1.80 1.78 -0.28
C SER A 333 1.16 1.50 -1.65
N CYS A 334 1.23 0.25 -2.11
CA CYS A 334 0.87 -0.15 -3.47
C CYS A 334 -0.63 -0.11 -3.82
N GLY A 335 -1.47 0.47 -2.95
CA GLY A 335 -2.86 0.81 -3.26
C GLY A 335 -2.98 1.92 -4.31
N ASP A 336 -4.20 2.40 -4.56
CA ASP A 336 -4.46 3.35 -5.64
C ASP A 336 -3.82 4.72 -5.43
N GLU A 337 -3.55 5.13 -4.19
CA GLU A 337 -2.89 6.40 -3.88
C GLU A 337 -1.55 6.54 -4.60
N SER A 338 -0.85 5.42 -4.82
CA SER A 338 0.43 5.37 -5.49
C SER A 338 0.35 5.54 -7.01
N LEU A 339 -0.86 5.53 -7.60
CA LEU A 339 -1.03 5.65 -9.05
C LEU A 339 -0.75 7.05 -9.59
N ALA A 340 -0.89 8.08 -8.75
CA ALA A 340 -0.47 9.43 -9.09
C ALA A 340 1.03 9.49 -9.44
N ILE A 341 1.88 8.74 -8.71
CA ILE A 341 3.32 8.65 -9.00
C ILE A 341 3.54 8.08 -10.40
N SER A 342 2.95 6.93 -10.72
CA SER A 342 3.06 6.34 -12.06
C SER A 342 2.50 7.21 -13.17
N ALA A 343 1.42 7.96 -12.93
CA ALA A 343 0.84 8.84 -13.94
C ALA A 343 1.82 9.97 -14.31
N ALA A 344 2.53 10.53 -13.32
CA ALA A 344 3.59 11.50 -13.56
C ALA A 344 4.80 10.87 -14.28
N ILE A 345 5.20 9.65 -13.89
CA ILE A 345 6.30 8.89 -14.51
C ILE A 345 6.02 8.62 -15.99
N VAL A 346 4.88 8.00 -16.31
CA VAL A 346 4.52 7.64 -17.68
C VAL A 346 4.44 8.90 -18.53
N LYS A 347 3.80 9.96 -18.03
CA LYS A 347 3.71 11.22 -18.76
C LYS A 347 5.10 11.82 -19.03
N SER A 348 6.03 11.68 -18.09
CA SER A 348 7.40 12.14 -18.24
C SER A 348 8.13 11.36 -19.34
N LEU A 349 8.00 10.03 -19.35
CA LEU A 349 8.62 9.16 -20.36
C LEU A 349 8.08 9.41 -21.77
N GLU A 350 6.75 9.55 -21.92
CA GLU A 350 6.10 9.86 -23.21
C GLU A 350 6.55 11.20 -23.80
N SER A 351 7.06 12.08 -22.95
CA SER A 351 7.47 13.42 -23.33
C SER A 351 8.99 13.55 -23.45
N GLY A 352 9.69 12.41 -23.58
CA GLY A 352 11.12 12.35 -23.90
C GLY A 352 12.05 12.18 -22.71
N GLN A 353 11.56 11.99 -21.48
CA GLN A 353 12.43 11.67 -20.34
C GLN A 353 13.11 10.32 -20.54
N ASP A 354 14.42 10.26 -20.29
CA ASP A 354 15.20 9.05 -20.51
C ASP A 354 15.25 8.08 -19.35
N ARG A 355 15.29 8.62 -18.13
CA ARG A 355 15.45 7.82 -16.93
C ARG A 355 14.54 8.32 -15.83
N ILE A 356 14.04 7.37 -15.06
CA ILE A 356 13.34 7.58 -13.80
C ILE A 356 14.30 7.19 -12.68
N GLU A 357 14.38 8.02 -11.65
CA GLU A 357 15.18 7.71 -10.46
C GLU A 357 14.52 6.54 -9.70
N PRO A 358 15.27 5.49 -9.31
CA PRO A 358 14.74 4.43 -8.46
C PRO A 358 14.15 5.00 -7.16
N LEU A 359 13.16 4.31 -6.57
CA LEU A 359 12.45 4.83 -5.42
C LEU A 359 13.36 4.99 -4.20
N GLY A 360 13.59 6.24 -3.79
CA GLY A 360 14.28 6.57 -2.56
C GLY A 360 13.34 6.71 -1.35
N PRO A 361 13.76 7.44 -0.31
CA PRO A 361 12.94 7.63 0.89
C PRO A 361 11.62 8.34 0.56
N LEU A 362 10.55 7.98 1.28
CA LEU A 362 9.19 8.45 0.99
C LEU A 362 8.85 9.80 1.64
N TYR A 363 9.83 10.62 2.02
CA TYR A 363 9.60 11.92 2.66
C TYR A 363 9.18 12.98 1.64
N PHE A 364 8.02 12.77 1.01
CA PHE A 364 7.50 13.57 -0.09
C PHE A 364 6.47 14.62 0.33
N GLY A 365 6.02 14.62 1.59
CA GLY A 365 5.07 15.58 2.11
C GLY A 365 5.70 16.91 2.52
N GLN A 366 4.88 17.74 3.16
CA GLN A 366 5.23 19.09 3.63
C GLN A 366 6.21 19.04 4.81
N ASP A 367 7.11 20.03 4.83
CA ASP A 367 7.93 20.42 5.99
C ASP A 367 7.45 21.77 6.55
N PHE A 368 7.87 22.10 7.76
CA PHE A 368 7.43 23.31 8.47
C PHE A 368 8.63 24.09 8.98
N SER A 369 8.60 25.40 8.75
CA SER A 369 9.59 26.33 9.29
C SER A 369 9.45 26.52 10.79
N ASP A 370 10.53 26.93 11.44
CA ASP A 370 10.53 27.30 12.87
C ASP A 370 9.44 28.33 13.21
N ASP A 371 9.16 29.28 12.31
CA ASP A 371 8.17 30.32 12.55
C ASP A 371 6.74 29.80 12.41
N GLU A 372 6.47 28.87 11.48
CA GLU A 372 5.19 28.15 11.43
C GLU A 372 4.96 27.32 12.70
N ILE A 373 6.01 26.64 13.18
CA ILE A 373 5.95 25.84 14.41
C ILE A 373 5.69 26.75 15.62
N LYS A 374 6.45 27.83 15.81
CA LYS A 374 6.23 28.80 16.90
C LYS A 374 4.81 29.38 16.85
N LYS A 375 4.31 29.72 15.66
CA LYS A 375 2.95 30.24 15.48
C LYS A 375 1.89 29.21 15.90
N ALA A 376 2.09 27.93 15.58
CA ALA A 376 1.20 26.86 16.01
C ALA A 376 1.25 26.62 17.53
N LEU A 377 2.41 26.81 18.17
CA LEU A 377 2.62 26.58 19.60
C LEU A 377 2.14 27.73 20.51
N LYS A 378 1.98 28.95 19.98
CA LYS A 378 1.65 30.17 20.76
C LYS A 378 0.48 30.02 21.76
N ASN A 379 -0.53 29.21 21.43
CA ASN A 379 -1.67 28.97 22.33
C ASN A 379 -1.49 27.75 23.23
N ILE A 380 -0.61 26.82 22.85
CA ILE A 380 -0.34 25.54 23.54
C ILE A 380 0.62 25.76 24.72
N GLU A 381 1.51 26.75 24.64
CA GLU A 381 2.47 27.13 25.69
C GLU A 381 1.83 27.46 27.05
N LYS A 382 0.52 27.74 27.08
CA LYS A 382 -0.22 28.00 28.32
C LYS A 382 -0.55 26.74 29.12
N GLU A 383 -0.64 25.60 28.44
CA GLU A 383 -1.07 24.31 29.02
C GLU A 383 0.06 23.29 29.07
N PHE A 384 1.06 23.42 28.20
CA PHE A 384 2.16 22.49 28.07
C PHE A 384 3.51 23.20 28.22
N LYS A 385 4.48 22.50 28.80
CA LYS A 385 5.87 22.93 28.80
C LYS A 385 6.44 22.82 27.39
N VAL A 386 6.81 23.95 26.81
CA VAL A 386 7.42 24.04 25.48
C VAL A 386 8.85 24.53 25.63
N GLU A 387 9.79 23.77 25.09
CA GLU A 387 11.21 24.09 25.13
C GLU A 387 11.85 23.85 23.76
N ARG A 388 12.74 24.76 23.36
CA ARG A 388 13.61 24.55 22.20
C ARG A 388 14.86 23.83 22.69
N ILE A 389 15.08 22.62 22.17
CA ILE A 389 16.25 21.80 22.48
C ILE A 389 17.16 21.79 21.26
N GLU A 390 18.45 22.04 21.47
CA GLU A 390 19.44 22.06 20.39
C GLU A 390 19.60 20.68 19.74
N ASP A 391 19.79 19.64 20.56
CA ASP A 391 19.88 18.25 20.11
C ASP A 391 18.64 17.44 20.50
N ILE A 392 17.52 17.75 19.85
CA ILE A 392 16.24 17.09 20.14
C ILE A 392 16.29 15.58 19.86
N ASP A 393 17.06 15.13 18.87
CA ASP A 393 17.14 13.71 18.51
C ASP A 393 17.85 12.87 19.59
N GLU A 394 18.93 13.39 20.16
CA GLU A 394 19.62 12.79 21.32
C GLU A 394 18.67 12.74 22.54
N LEU A 395 17.95 13.82 22.83
CA LEU A 395 16.99 13.85 23.93
C LEU A 395 15.87 12.81 23.72
N VAL A 396 15.31 12.73 22.51
CA VAL A 396 14.25 11.75 22.20
C VAL A 396 14.74 10.33 22.42
N GLY A 397 15.94 9.98 21.92
CA GLY A 397 16.50 8.64 22.15
C GLY A 397 16.65 8.30 23.63
N LYS A 398 17.13 9.25 24.46
CA LYS A 398 17.22 9.10 25.92
C LYS A 398 15.86 8.97 26.58
N GLN A 399 14.86 9.75 26.17
CA GLN A 399 13.51 9.68 26.76
C GLN A 399 12.81 8.35 26.42
N LEU A 400 13.04 7.81 25.22
CA LEU A 400 12.60 6.46 24.86
C LEU A 400 13.25 5.39 25.76
N ALA A 401 14.55 5.51 26.02
CA ALA A 401 15.29 4.64 26.96
C ALA A 401 14.70 4.69 28.38
N HIS A 402 14.21 5.85 28.81
CA HIS A 402 13.49 6.01 30.07
C HIS A 402 12.00 5.60 30.01
N GLY A 403 11.58 4.88 28.97
CA GLY A 403 10.24 4.31 28.84
C GLY A 403 9.14 5.31 28.50
N LYS A 404 9.48 6.52 28.01
CA LYS A 404 8.48 7.50 27.56
C LYS A 404 7.90 7.11 26.20
N VAL A 405 6.64 7.48 25.97
CA VAL A 405 6.00 7.44 24.65
C VAL A 405 6.18 8.81 24.01
N ILE A 406 6.76 8.87 22.82
CA ILE A 406 7.10 10.13 22.14
C ILE A 406 6.31 10.27 20.84
N ALA A 407 5.53 11.34 20.72
CA ALA A 407 4.99 11.78 19.43
C ALA A 407 6.06 12.62 18.71
N ARG A 408 6.54 12.12 17.57
CA ARG A 408 7.56 12.76 16.73
C ARG A 408 6.91 13.41 15.51
N PHE A 409 7.09 14.72 15.41
CA PHE A 409 6.73 15.54 14.25
C PHE A 409 7.98 16.33 13.83
N THR A 410 8.62 15.95 12.73
CA THR A 410 9.82 16.65 12.24
C THR A 410 10.06 16.37 10.76
N GLY A 411 10.71 17.31 10.08
CA GLY A 411 11.04 17.25 8.67
C GLY A 411 9.82 17.01 7.76
N ARG A 412 10.12 16.70 6.50
CA ARG A 412 9.12 16.30 5.51
C ARG A 412 8.35 15.07 5.96
N MET A 413 7.02 15.16 5.90
CA MET A 413 6.13 14.04 6.19
C MET A 413 6.38 12.88 5.21
N GLU A 414 6.34 11.65 5.72
CA GLU A 414 6.35 10.46 4.86
C GLU A 414 5.03 10.31 4.09
N TRP A 415 5.13 9.90 2.83
CA TRP A 415 3.99 9.60 1.98
C TRP A 415 3.60 8.11 2.07
N GLY A 416 2.30 7.84 1.97
CA GLY A 416 1.71 6.51 2.00
C GLY A 416 1.01 6.15 3.32
N ALA A 417 0.66 4.86 3.45
CA ALA A 417 -0.16 4.33 4.55
C ALA A 417 0.62 4.10 5.86
N ARG A 418 1.95 4.20 5.84
CA ARG A 418 2.83 3.87 6.99
C ARG A 418 3.57 5.11 7.46
N ALA A 419 3.68 5.27 8.78
CA ALA A 419 4.63 6.22 9.34
C ALA A 419 6.01 5.59 9.39
N LEU A 420 7.01 6.38 9.02
CA LEU A 420 8.39 5.98 8.77
C LEU A 420 9.37 6.91 9.51
N GLY A 421 8.94 7.41 10.68
CA GLY A 421 9.75 8.14 11.64
C GLY A 421 9.35 9.61 11.80
N ASN A 422 8.85 10.28 10.76
CA ASN A 422 8.68 11.74 10.75
C ASN A 422 7.31 12.20 11.25
N ARG A 423 6.27 11.38 11.11
CA ARG A 423 4.96 11.53 11.75
C ARG A 423 4.62 10.24 12.49
N SER A 424 5.35 10.01 13.58
CA SER A 424 5.35 8.73 14.30
C SER A 424 5.07 8.90 15.79
N ILE A 425 4.48 7.88 16.40
CA ILE A 425 4.53 7.65 17.84
C ILE A 425 5.54 6.54 18.09
N LEU A 426 6.52 6.85 18.93
CA LEU A 426 7.66 6.02 19.25
C LEU A 426 7.59 5.56 20.70
N ALA A 427 8.05 4.34 20.95
CA ALA A 427 8.17 3.80 22.29
C ALA A 427 9.24 2.69 22.34
N ASP A 428 9.74 2.40 23.54
CA ASP A 428 10.57 1.23 23.80
C ASP A 428 9.80 -0.06 23.43
N ALA A 429 10.37 -0.85 22.52
CA ALA A 429 9.76 -2.09 22.05
C ALA A 429 9.97 -3.29 23.00
N GLY A 430 10.89 -3.20 23.97
CA GLY A 430 11.13 -4.25 24.96
C GLY A 430 10.03 -4.33 26.02
N ASN A 431 9.30 -3.24 26.24
CA ASN A 431 8.24 -3.16 27.23
C ASN A 431 6.88 -3.57 26.65
N ARG A 432 6.44 -4.80 26.95
CA ARG A 432 5.14 -5.32 26.46
C ARG A 432 3.93 -4.48 26.91
N ASP A 433 3.98 -3.90 28.11
CA ASP A 433 2.86 -3.13 28.67
C ASP A 433 2.64 -1.79 27.96
N ILE A 434 3.62 -1.33 27.18
CA ILE A 434 3.52 -0.10 26.40
C ILE A 434 2.42 -0.19 25.33
N VAL A 435 2.13 -1.41 24.86
CA VAL A 435 1.07 -1.67 23.86
C VAL A 435 -0.28 -1.23 24.41
N ILE A 436 -0.58 -1.58 25.66
CA ILE A 436 -1.84 -1.22 26.33
C ILE A 436 -1.89 0.30 26.50
N LYS A 437 -0.83 0.91 27.01
CA LYS A 437 -0.76 2.37 27.21
C LYS A 437 -1.00 3.14 25.91
N ILE A 438 -0.36 2.76 24.81
CA ILE A 438 -0.54 3.41 23.52
C ILE A 438 -1.96 3.19 22.98
N ASN A 439 -2.50 1.99 23.12
CA ASN A 439 -3.85 1.67 22.64
C ASN A 439 -4.93 2.41 23.42
N GLU A 440 -4.85 2.45 24.75
CA GLU A 440 -5.85 3.14 25.59
C GLU A 440 -5.74 4.66 25.49
N ALA A 441 -4.52 5.22 25.51
CA ALA A 441 -4.33 6.67 25.54
C ALA A 441 -4.45 7.33 24.16
N ILE A 442 -4.13 6.62 23.07
CA ILE A 442 -3.95 7.26 21.76
C ILE A 442 -4.68 6.54 20.63
N LYS A 443 -4.50 5.22 20.50
CA LYS A 443 -4.82 4.52 19.24
C LYS A 443 -6.21 3.92 19.17
N ASN A 444 -6.79 3.54 20.31
CA ASN A 444 -8.08 2.87 20.44
C ASN A 444 -8.26 1.76 19.38
N ARG A 445 -7.21 0.95 19.19
CA ARG A 445 -7.16 -0.13 18.19
C ARG A 445 -7.71 -1.42 18.76
N ASP A 446 -8.07 -2.34 17.86
CA ASP A 446 -8.45 -3.69 18.25
C ASP A 446 -7.27 -4.40 18.91
N PHE A 447 -7.54 -5.16 19.98
CA PHE A 447 -6.52 -5.72 20.88
C PHE A 447 -5.51 -6.65 20.18
N TRP A 448 -5.87 -7.24 19.03
CA TRP A 448 -5.01 -8.17 18.29
C TRP A 448 -4.05 -7.48 17.31
N MET A 449 -4.23 -6.17 17.10
CA MET A 449 -3.48 -5.44 16.07
C MET A 449 -2.01 -5.24 16.48
N PRO A 450 -1.04 -5.74 15.69
CA PRO A 450 0.36 -5.50 15.98
C PRO A 450 0.80 -4.07 15.71
N PHE A 451 1.87 -3.67 16.39
CA PHE A 451 2.72 -2.55 15.97
C PHE A 451 3.84 -3.03 15.05
N ALA A 452 4.80 -2.17 14.74
CA ALA A 452 5.93 -2.48 13.88
C ALA A 452 7.20 -1.87 14.45
N PRO A 453 8.37 -2.52 14.26
CA PRO A 453 9.62 -1.95 14.71
C PRO A 453 10.24 -1.04 13.64
N SER A 454 10.89 0.02 14.06
CA SER A 454 11.99 0.64 13.30
C SER A 454 13.30 0.11 13.85
N ILE A 455 14.18 -0.38 12.98
CA ILE A 455 15.42 -1.08 13.35
C ILE A 455 16.58 -0.42 12.61
N LEU A 456 17.71 -0.20 13.30
CA LEU A 456 18.96 0.21 12.67
C LEU A 456 19.39 -0.82 11.62
N GLU A 457 19.86 -0.36 10.45
CA GLU A 457 20.30 -1.27 9.38
C GLU A 457 21.35 -2.27 9.86
N GLU A 458 22.37 -1.79 10.58
CA GLU A 458 23.46 -2.62 11.09
C GLU A 458 23.02 -3.63 12.18
N ARG A 459 21.81 -3.49 12.71
CA ARG A 459 21.21 -4.39 13.71
C ARG A 459 20.09 -5.26 13.14
N ALA A 460 19.73 -5.13 11.86
CA ALA A 460 18.62 -5.88 11.28
C ALA A 460 18.81 -7.41 11.46
N ASP A 461 20.02 -7.91 11.20
CA ASP A 461 20.34 -9.33 11.31
C ASP A 461 20.28 -9.87 12.74
N ASP A 462 20.28 -9.04 13.78
CA ASP A 462 20.06 -9.50 15.16
C ASP A 462 18.62 -9.97 15.38
N TYR A 463 17.67 -9.43 14.62
CA TYR A 463 16.26 -9.48 14.95
C TYR A 463 15.42 -10.25 13.93
N ILE A 464 15.69 -10.10 12.64
CA ILE A 464 14.87 -10.71 11.57
C ILE A 464 15.58 -11.86 10.87
N ILE A 465 14.81 -12.82 10.38
CA ILE A 465 15.29 -13.92 9.54
C ILE A 465 15.06 -13.51 8.09
N ASN A 466 16.14 -13.10 7.41
CA ASN A 466 16.10 -12.56 6.05
C ASN A 466 17.25 -13.13 5.19
N PRO A 467 17.22 -14.44 4.86
CA PRO A 467 18.33 -15.11 4.18
C PRO A 467 18.63 -14.58 2.78
N LYS A 468 17.66 -13.87 2.16
CA LYS A 468 17.82 -13.24 0.84
C LYS A 468 18.31 -11.80 0.89
N GLY A 469 18.57 -11.24 2.08
CA GLY A 469 19.04 -9.87 2.22
C GLY A 469 18.09 -8.82 1.65
N PHE A 470 16.77 -9.06 1.69
CA PHE A 470 15.79 -8.09 1.21
C PHE A 470 15.85 -6.83 2.07
N TYR A 471 16.14 -5.67 1.46
CA TYR A 471 16.12 -4.41 2.18
C TYR A 471 14.67 -3.93 2.40
N ALA A 472 14.27 -3.77 3.66
CA ALA A 472 12.88 -3.48 4.06
C ALA A 472 12.68 -2.09 4.71
N PRO A 473 12.84 -0.97 3.98
CA PRO A 473 12.71 0.37 4.54
C PRO A 473 11.27 0.88 4.67
N TYR A 474 10.29 0.18 4.10
CA TYR A 474 8.93 0.72 3.92
C TYR A 474 7.84 -0.01 4.71
N MET A 475 8.21 -0.96 5.58
CA MET A 475 7.27 -1.81 6.30
C MET A 475 6.23 -2.53 5.39
N ILE A 476 6.67 -2.95 4.19
CA ILE A 476 5.87 -3.67 3.19
C ILE A 476 6.10 -5.18 3.20
N MET A 477 6.97 -5.67 4.10
CA MET A 477 7.36 -7.07 4.23
C MET A 477 7.29 -7.47 5.71
N ALA A 478 6.78 -8.67 6.00
CA ALA A 478 6.90 -9.28 7.31
C ALA A 478 8.03 -10.31 7.29
N PHE A 479 8.68 -10.53 8.43
CA PHE A 479 9.72 -11.53 8.59
C PHE A 479 9.47 -12.35 9.85
N PRO A 480 9.77 -13.66 9.81
CA PRO A 480 10.04 -14.40 11.03
C PRO A 480 11.17 -13.75 11.83
N THR A 481 11.11 -13.88 13.15
CA THR A 481 12.06 -13.22 14.05
C THR A 481 12.94 -14.20 14.80
N LYS A 482 14.14 -13.73 15.16
CA LYS A 482 15.07 -14.44 16.04
C LYS A 482 14.66 -14.26 17.51
N GLU A 483 15.19 -15.11 18.38
CA GLU A 483 14.88 -15.08 19.81
C GLU A 483 15.23 -13.73 20.46
N LYS A 484 16.29 -13.07 20.01
CA LYS A 484 16.69 -11.73 20.50
C LYS A 484 15.59 -10.69 20.28
N ALA A 485 14.89 -10.73 19.13
CA ALA A 485 13.76 -9.82 18.88
C ALA A 485 12.58 -10.07 19.83
N ARG A 486 12.33 -11.32 20.21
CA ARG A 486 11.26 -11.65 21.16
C ARG A 486 11.54 -11.15 22.57
N LYS A 487 12.81 -10.92 22.90
CA LYS A 487 13.24 -10.33 24.17
C LYS A 487 13.26 -8.80 24.11
N GLU A 488 13.81 -8.25 23.04
CA GLU A 488 14.13 -6.82 22.96
C GLU A 488 13.09 -5.99 22.20
N LEU A 489 12.27 -6.59 21.35
CA LEU A 489 11.32 -5.88 20.47
C LEU A 489 9.86 -6.36 20.62
N ILE A 490 9.54 -7.12 21.68
CA ILE A 490 8.28 -7.86 21.83
C ILE A 490 7.01 -7.03 21.58
N ALA A 491 6.99 -5.76 22.00
CA ALA A 491 5.84 -4.86 21.83
C ALA A 491 5.62 -4.42 20.36
N ALA A 492 6.65 -4.55 19.53
CA ALA A 492 6.64 -4.20 18.13
C ALA A 492 6.48 -5.43 17.20
N LEU A 493 6.35 -6.63 17.76
CA LEU A 493 6.11 -7.87 17.02
C LEU A 493 4.63 -8.20 16.95
N HIS A 494 4.29 -9.15 16.08
CA HIS A 494 2.99 -9.77 16.11
C HIS A 494 2.77 -10.51 17.44
N PRO A 495 1.70 -10.25 18.22
CA PRO A 495 1.57 -10.81 19.56
C PRO A 495 1.46 -12.34 19.62
N TYR A 496 0.97 -12.95 18.54
CA TYR A 496 0.81 -14.40 18.42
C TYR A 496 2.01 -15.10 17.74
N ASP A 497 2.29 -14.79 16.47
CA ASP A 497 3.34 -15.48 15.69
C ASP A 497 4.72 -14.81 15.72
N PHE A 498 4.87 -13.72 16.47
CA PHE A 498 6.12 -12.97 16.66
C PHE A 498 6.80 -12.46 15.40
N THR A 499 6.11 -12.43 14.26
CA THR A 499 6.68 -11.82 13.04
C THR A 499 6.85 -10.32 13.22
N ALA A 500 7.90 -9.76 12.61
CA ALA A 500 8.16 -8.33 12.56
C ALA A 500 7.81 -7.79 11.18
N ARG A 501 7.24 -6.58 11.11
CA ARG A 501 7.05 -5.82 9.86
C ARG A 501 7.96 -4.58 9.91
N PRO A 502 9.27 -4.73 9.73
CA PRO A 502 10.24 -3.69 10.09
C PRO A 502 10.24 -2.51 9.12
N GLN A 503 10.62 -1.36 9.64
CA GLN A 503 11.32 -0.32 8.88
C GLN A 503 12.81 -0.45 9.20
N VAL A 504 13.61 -0.88 8.23
CA VAL A 504 15.07 -0.84 8.35
C VAL A 504 15.55 0.58 8.02
N VAL A 505 16.23 1.23 8.97
CA VAL A 505 16.59 2.65 8.92
C VAL A 505 18.05 2.82 8.55
N ARG A 506 18.30 3.58 7.48
CA ARG A 506 19.61 4.05 7.04
C ARG A 506 19.82 5.51 7.42
N GLU A 507 21.03 5.83 7.88
CA GLU A 507 21.44 7.20 8.16
C GLU A 507 21.27 8.10 6.94
N SER A 508 21.68 7.64 5.76
CA SER A 508 21.63 8.42 4.51
C SER A 508 20.21 8.79 4.06
N TRP A 509 19.17 8.12 4.57
CA TRP A 509 17.77 8.40 4.22
C TRP A 509 17.08 9.30 5.25
N ASN A 510 17.44 9.17 6.53
CA ASN A 510 16.90 10.01 7.60
C ASN A 510 17.92 10.09 8.76
N PRO A 511 18.89 11.02 8.68
CA PRO A 511 19.95 11.12 9.69
C PRO A 511 19.40 11.48 11.08
N SER A 512 18.37 12.32 11.13
CA SER A 512 17.70 12.70 12.37
C SER A 512 17.04 11.50 13.06
N TYR A 513 16.27 10.69 12.33
CA TYR A 513 15.64 9.50 12.92
C TYR A 513 16.65 8.40 13.23
N TYR A 514 17.69 8.24 12.41
CA TYR A 514 18.81 7.35 12.69
C TYR A 514 19.51 7.73 14.00
N LYS A 515 19.77 9.02 14.25
CA LYS A 515 20.38 9.51 15.49
C LYS A 515 19.53 9.20 16.73
N VAL A 516 18.20 9.31 16.63
CA VAL A 516 17.29 8.87 17.71
C VAL A 516 17.52 7.40 18.05
N LEU A 517 17.56 6.53 17.04
CA LEU A 517 17.75 5.09 17.22
C LEU A 517 19.15 4.74 17.75
N LYS A 518 20.21 5.40 17.27
CA LYS A 518 21.58 5.22 17.78
C LYS A 518 21.72 5.66 19.23
N THR A 519 21.03 6.73 19.61
CA THR A 519 21.02 7.17 21.00
C THR A 519 20.30 6.15 21.87
N PHE A 520 19.12 5.69 21.46
CA PHE A 520 18.40 4.63 22.17
C PHE A 520 19.24 3.34 22.30
N GLU A 521 19.91 2.92 21.23
CA GLU A 521 20.82 1.77 21.23
C GLU A 521 21.98 1.96 22.22
N ARG A 522 22.61 3.14 22.28
CA ARG A 522 23.69 3.41 23.22
C ARG A 522 23.24 3.31 24.68
N GLU A 523 22.02 3.77 24.98
CA GLU A 523 21.46 3.77 26.34
C GLU A 523 20.96 2.37 26.78
N THR A 524 20.55 1.51 25.84
CA THR A 524 19.84 0.24 26.17
C THR A 524 20.50 -1.03 25.65
N GLY A 525 21.39 -0.92 24.65
CA GLY A 525 21.90 -2.03 23.85
C GLY A 525 20.95 -2.51 22.74
N VAL A 526 19.71 -2.01 22.70
CA VAL A 526 18.65 -2.46 21.78
C VAL A 526 18.65 -1.64 20.50
N GLY A 527 18.73 -2.32 19.34
CA GLY A 527 18.88 -1.71 18.03
C GLY A 527 17.59 -1.27 17.33
N GLY A 528 16.46 -1.19 18.05
CA GLY A 528 15.18 -0.84 17.46
C GLY A 528 14.13 -0.40 18.47
N VAL A 529 13.13 0.33 17.96
CA VAL A 529 12.02 0.89 18.75
C VAL A 529 10.69 0.55 18.10
N LEU A 530 9.61 0.64 18.86
CA LEU A 530 8.26 0.57 18.33
C LEU A 530 7.96 1.85 17.56
N ASN A 531 7.45 1.72 16.33
CA ASN A 531 6.99 2.83 15.52
C ASN A 531 5.55 2.58 15.04
N THR A 532 4.67 3.54 15.33
CA THR A 532 3.30 3.56 14.82
C THR A 532 2.93 4.94 14.30
N SER A 533 1.88 5.01 13.48
CA SER A 533 1.40 6.27 12.88
C SER A 533 1.06 7.31 13.94
N PHE A 534 1.46 8.57 13.78
CA PHE A 534 0.96 9.69 14.60
C PHE A 534 -0.56 9.79 14.49
#